data_AF-A0A022RLP7-F1
#
_entry.id   AF-A0A022RLP7-F1
#
_cell.length_a   1.000
_cell.length_b   1.000
_cell.length_c   1.000
_cell.angle_alpha   90.00
_cell.angle_beta   90.00
_cell.angle_gamma   90.00
#
_symmetry.space_group_name_H-M   'P 1'
#
loop_
_entity.id
_entity.type
_entity.pdbx_description
1 polymer ?
#
loop_
_entity_poly.entity_id
_entity_poly.type
_entity_poly.pdbx_seq_one_letter_code
_entity_poly.pdbx_strand_id
1 'polypeptide(L)'
;MSVLVSVSVSVSVSVPVLTNLLLHIIRYKDDPYDRLWTPAVTYGLINVPSDTSLAPTTALDQPPPAVLQNAVTAVTHTTTIPLFVAWFPRPVGFPIYLNMYFSEFAELDATTQKRSFQVLMDNELLSDRPVVPPYGDCMELPASNLIVTSKTSFTLVPTYDSTLPPLINAMEVFYIGNLLTVGTRHLSSFDLTGVVPDFSTMDALETMNLASNQFSAPIPDSLSKKNGLNLV
;
A
#
# COMPACT_ATOMS: atom_id res chain seq x y z
N MET A 1 3.48 -29.27 0.89
CA MET A 1 3.84 -28.16 1.78
C MET A 1 4.15 -27.02 0.85
N SER A 2 3.19 -26.13 0.63
CA SER A 2 3.19 -25.23 -0.54
C SER A 2 2.75 -23.84 -0.09
N VAL A 3 3.59 -22.86 -0.41
CA VAL A 3 3.43 -21.44 -0.05
C VAL A 3 2.57 -20.75 -1.09
N LEU A 4 1.76 -19.81 -0.62
CA LEU A 4 0.75 -19.06 -1.36
C LEU A 4 1.27 -17.64 -1.57
N VAL A 5 1.29 -17.17 -2.82
CA VAL A 5 1.56 -15.77 -3.15
C VAL A 5 0.23 -15.11 -3.46
N SER A 6 0.03 -13.91 -2.96
CA SER A 6 -1.14 -13.10 -3.21
C SER A 6 -0.73 -11.74 -3.75
N VAL A 7 -1.61 -11.17 -4.57
CA VAL A 7 -1.45 -9.85 -5.16
C VAL A 7 -1.49 -8.81 -4.03
N SER A 8 -0.35 -8.20 -3.77
CA SER A 8 -0.21 -7.06 -2.86
C SER A 8 -0.84 -5.82 -3.50
N VAL A 9 -1.68 -5.11 -2.76
CA VAL A 9 -2.09 -3.74 -3.12
C VAL A 9 -1.33 -2.80 -2.20
N SER A 10 -0.35 -2.08 -2.76
CA SER A 10 0.41 -1.06 -2.03
C SER A 10 -0.19 0.31 -2.30
N VAL A 11 -0.48 1.03 -1.22
CA VAL A 11 -1.23 2.29 -1.25
C VAL A 11 -0.41 3.34 -0.52
N SER A 12 0.01 4.36 -1.25
CA SER A 12 0.54 5.59 -0.65
C SER A 12 -0.63 6.51 -0.31
N VAL A 13 -0.58 7.24 0.80
CA VAL A 13 -1.71 8.09 1.19
C VAL A 13 -1.39 9.54 0.83
N SER A 14 -2.16 10.11 -0.10
CA SER A 14 -2.04 11.52 -0.49
C SER A 14 -3.36 12.08 -1.01
N VAL A 15 -3.74 13.30 -0.62
CA VAL A 15 -4.91 14.00 -1.13
C VAL A 15 -4.59 14.52 -2.55
N PRO A 16 -5.41 14.18 -3.57
CA PRO A 16 -5.20 14.70 -4.92
C PRO A 16 -5.45 16.22 -4.94
N VAL A 17 -4.43 17.00 -5.33
CA VAL A 17 -4.60 18.42 -5.64
C VAL A 17 -5.38 18.51 -6.95
N LEU A 18 -6.50 19.24 -6.96
CA LEU A 18 -7.47 19.35 -8.08
C LEU A 18 -6.92 20.06 -9.34
N THR A 19 -5.61 20.05 -9.57
CA THR A 19 -4.98 20.63 -10.75
C THR A 19 -4.15 19.56 -11.47
N ASN A 20 -4.68 19.07 -12.60
CA ASN A 20 -4.16 18.04 -13.52
C ASN A 20 -4.20 16.58 -13.03
N LEU A 21 -5.03 15.79 -13.72
CA LEU A 21 -5.53 14.44 -13.44
C LEU A 21 -4.51 13.29 -13.65
N LEU A 22 -3.29 13.38 -13.14
CA LEU A 22 -2.40 12.21 -13.09
C LEU A 22 -2.10 11.85 -11.64
N LEU A 23 -2.73 10.76 -11.17
CA LEU A 23 -2.33 10.05 -9.95
C LEU A 23 -0.87 9.62 -10.14
N HIS A 24 0.04 10.22 -9.38
CA HIS A 24 1.45 9.87 -9.47
C HIS A 24 1.67 8.54 -8.74
N ILE A 25 1.90 7.47 -9.51
CA ILE A 25 2.21 6.14 -8.98
C ILE A 25 3.72 6.09 -8.69
N ILE A 26 4.09 5.78 -7.45
CA ILE A 26 5.49 5.55 -7.08
C ILE A 26 5.82 4.08 -7.36
N ARG A 27 6.90 3.85 -8.09
CA ARG A 27 7.38 2.52 -8.50
C ARG A 27 8.86 2.61 -8.87
N TYR A 28 9.39 1.68 -9.66
CA TYR A 28 10.75 1.82 -10.20
C TYR A 28 10.97 3.18 -10.89
N LYS A 29 12.05 3.92 -10.63
CA LYS A 29 13.26 3.54 -9.88
C LYS A 29 13.26 3.91 -8.39
N ASP A 30 12.20 4.55 -7.91
CA ASP A 30 12.12 5.01 -6.52
C ASP A 30 11.89 3.85 -5.55
N ASP A 31 11.25 2.78 -6.02
CA ASP A 31 11.17 1.50 -5.33
C ASP A 31 12.05 0.43 -6.01
N PRO A 32 13.11 -0.06 -5.36
CA PRO A 32 13.97 -1.13 -5.88
C PRO A 32 13.22 -2.44 -6.17
N TYR A 33 12.08 -2.67 -5.51
CA TYR A 33 11.25 -3.86 -5.70
C TYR A 33 10.15 -3.66 -6.76
N ASP A 34 10.07 -2.48 -7.39
CA ASP A 34 9.03 -2.07 -8.36
C ASP A 34 7.61 -2.35 -7.86
N ARG A 35 7.36 -2.24 -6.54
CA ARG A 35 5.98 -2.28 -6.01
C ARG A 35 5.24 -1.05 -6.54
N LEU A 36 3.97 -1.25 -6.87
CA LEU A 36 3.10 -0.17 -7.33
C LEU A 36 2.44 0.50 -6.14
N TRP A 37 2.92 1.68 -5.77
CA TRP A 37 2.32 2.50 -4.72
C TRP A 37 1.35 3.50 -5.33
N THR A 38 0.07 3.24 -5.10
CA THR A 38 -1.01 4.05 -5.65
C THR A 38 -1.54 5.06 -4.62
N PRO A 39 -1.76 6.33 -4.99
CA PRO A 39 -2.38 7.29 -4.10
C PRO A 39 -3.78 6.86 -3.63
N ALA A 40 -4.01 6.86 -2.32
CA ALA A 40 -5.32 6.64 -1.73
C ALA A 40 -6.22 7.86 -1.93
N VAL A 41 -7.49 7.63 -2.26
CA VAL A 41 -8.51 8.67 -2.17
C VAL A 41 -8.93 8.81 -0.71
N THR A 42 -8.74 9.99 -0.14
CA THR A 42 -9.13 10.30 1.23
C THR A 42 -10.14 11.45 1.27
N TYR A 43 -11.12 11.38 2.17
CA TYR A 43 -12.13 12.41 2.35
C TYR A 43 -11.98 13.08 3.71
N GLY A 44 -11.94 14.41 3.75
CA GLY A 44 -11.86 15.19 5.00
C GLY A 44 -10.49 15.15 5.70
N LEU A 45 -9.47 14.58 5.07
CA LEU A 45 -8.08 14.60 5.55
C LEU A 45 -7.29 15.68 4.82
N ILE A 46 -6.19 16.11 5.42
CA ILE A 46 -5.29 17.12 4.87
C ILE A 46 -3.90 16.51 4.63
N ASN A 47 -3.22 16.96 3.57
CA ASN A 47 -1.84 16.57 3.32
C ASN A 47 -0.91 17.19 4.37
N VAL A 48 0.07 16.41 4.81
CA VAL A 48 1.22 16.92 5.54
C VAL A 48 2.33 17.22 4.53
N PRO A 49 2.66 18.49 4.27
CA PRO A 49 3.78 18.79 3.38
C PRO A 49 5.09 18.37 4.05
N SER A 50 5.93 17.61 3.34
CA SER A 50 7.34 17.43 3.70
C SER A 50 8.20 18.38 2.89
N ASP A 51 9.01 19.18 3.56
CA ASP A 51 10.12 19.93 2.93
C ASP A 51 11.43 19.13 2.95
N THR A 52 11.42 17.91 3.50
CA THR A 52 12.64 17.14 3.77
C THR A 52 12.66 15.82 2.99
N SER A 53 13.76 15.55 2.31
CA SER A 53 14.04 14.23 1.74
C SER A 53 14.32 13.25 2.89
N LEU A 54 13.48 12.23 3.04
CA LEU A 54 13.75 11.13 3.96
C LEU A 54 14.93 10.28 3.45
N ALA A 55 15.78 9.84 4.38
CA ALA A 55 16.82 8.85 4.11
C ALA A 55 16.18 7.47 3.83
N PRO A 56 16.94 6.51 3.28
CA PRO A 56 16.51 5.11 3.25
C PRO A 56 16.13 4.65 4.66
N THR A 57 14.92 4.11 4.78
CA THR A 57 14.33 3.62 6.02
C THR A 57 15.06 2.38 6.57
N THR A 58 15.03 2.18 7.89
CA THR A 58 15.47 0.94 8.52
C THR A 58 14.36 -0.11 8.64
N ALA A 59 13.12 0.24 8.26
CA ALA A 59 11.98 -0.66 8.27
C ALA A 59 12.24 -1.93 7.44
N LEU A 60 11.70 -3.05 7.91
CA LEU A 60 12.01 -4.38 7.37
C LEU A 60 11.58 -4.50 5.92
N ASP A 61 10.40 -3.98 5.59
CA ASP A 61 9.85 -4.03 4.23
C ASP A 61 10.44 -2.96 3.30
N GLN A 62 11.33 -2.09 3.80
CA GLN A 62 12.02 -1.06 3.02
C GLN A 62 11.08 -0.26 2.10
N PRO A 63 9.99 0.35 2.59
CA PRO A 63 9.16 1.23 1.77
C PRO A 63 10.00 2.38 1.20
N PRO A 64 9.77 2.78 -0.05
CA PRO A 64 10.60 3.79 -0.70
C PRO A 64 10.42 5.16 -0.02
N PRO A 65 11.48 5.98 0.13
CA PRO A 65 11.39 7.29 0.78
C PRO A 65 10.34 8.22 0.17
N ALA A 66 10.11 8.13 -1.15
CA ALA A 66 9.08 8.90 -1.85
C ALA A 66 7.66 8.59 -1.34
N VAL A 67 7.41 7.36 -0.87
CA VAL A 67 6.12 6.99 -0.24
C VAL A 67 6.00 7.61 1.14
N LEU A 68 7.07 7.57 1.92
CA LEU A 68 7.09 8.11 3.28
C LEU A 68 7.04 9.65 3.31
N GLN A 69 7.43 10.34 2.24
CA GLN A 69 7.30 11.79 2.10
C GLN A 69 5.85 12.26 1.92
N ASN A 70 4.92 11.34 1.67
CA ASN A 70 3.50 11.63 1.60
C ASN A 70 2.83 11.14 2.87
N ALA A 71 1.97 11.96 3.45
CA ALA A 71 1.04 11.53 4.47
C ALA A 71 -0.21 12.38 4.47
N VAL A 72 -1.25 11.80 5.05
CA VAL A 72 -2.44 12.52 5.43
C VAL A 72 -2.59 12.53 6.94
N THR A 73 -3.19 13.60 7.43
CA THR A 73 -3.49 13.78 8.85
C THR A 73 -4.93 14.24 9.04
N ALA A 74 -5.46 14.02 10.24
CA ALA A 74 -6.74 14.57 10.63
C ALA A 74 -6.66 16.09 10.84
N VAL A 75 -7.81 16.77 10.79
CA VAL A 75 -7.89 18.23 10.93
C VAL A 75 -7.58 18.70 12.36
N THR A 76 -7.97 17.92 13.38
CA THR A 76 -7.73 18.25 14.80
C THR A 76 -7.09 17.08 15.53
N HIS A 77 -6.39 17.35 16.64
CA HIS A 77 -5.75 16.34 17.48
C HIS A 77 -6.74 15.38 18.16
N THR A 78 -8.05 15.66 18.11
CA THR A 78 -9.12 14.81 18.63
C THR A 78 -9.87 14.04 17.55
N THR A 79 -9.62 14.33 16.27
CA THR A 79 -10.32 13.69 15.16
C THR A 79 -9.68 12.34 14.82
N THR A 80 -10.50 11.31 14.66
CA THR A 80 -10.08 9.99 14.21
C THR A 80 -9.92 9.93 12.70
N ILE A 81 -9.04 9.05 12.20
CA ILE A 81 -8.89 8.80 10.77
C ILE A 81 -9.50 7.43 10.44
N PRO A 82 -10.67 7.38 9.77
CA PRO A 82 -11.14 6.14 9.17
C PRO A 82 -10.34 5.84 7.90
N LEU A 83 -9.74 4.65 7.83
CA LEU A 83 -9.04 4.15 6.65
C LEU A 83 -10.03 3.35 5.81
N PHE A 84 -10.50 3.97 4.72
CA PHE A 84 -11.47 3.35 3.83
C PHE A 84 -10.78 2.35 2.89
N VAL A 85 -11.09 1.07 3.07
CA VAL A 85 -10.63 -0.01 2.19
C VAL A 85 -11.81 -0.50 1.33
N ALA A 86 -12.24 0.35 0.40
CA ALA A 86 -13.49 0.19 -0.36
C ALA A 86 -13.52 -1.02 -1.32
N TRP A 87 -12.40 -1.72 -1.50
CA TRP A 87 -12.27 -2.86 -2.41
C TRP A 87 -12.37 -4.22 -1.74
N PHE A 88 -12.68 -4.32 -0.44
CA PHE A 88 -12.90 -5.63 0.19
C PHE A 88 -14.11 -6.31 -0.46
N PRO A 89 -13.90 -7.34 -1.31
CA PRO A 89 -14.84 -7.64 -2.38
C PRO A 89 -16.01 -8.51 -1.93
N ARG A 90 -16.03 -8.93 -0.65
CA ARG A 90 -16.89 -10.01 -0.17
C ARG A 90 -17.46 -9.75 1.23
N PRO A 91 -18.75 -10.09 1.44
CA PRO A 91 -19.35 -10.10 2.77
C PRO A 91 -18.88 -11.28 3.63
N VAL A 92 -18.22 -12.26 3.01
CA VAL A 92 -17.63 -13.42 3.69
C VAL A 92 -16.21 -13.07 4.12
N GLY A 93 -15.86 -13.40 5.36
CA GLY A 93 -14.53 -13.17 5.92
C GLY A 93 -13.44 -13.85 5.10
N PHE A 94 -12.38 -13.13 4.77
CA PHE A 94 -11.18 -13.67 4.15
C PHE A 94 -9.93 -13.18 4.89
N PRO A 95 -8.87 -14.00 4.94
CA PRO A 95 -7.68 -13.62 5.67
C PRO A 95 -6.86 -12.58 4.90
N ILE A 96 -6.27 -11.63 5.62
CA ILE A 96 -5.28 -10.69 5.09
C ILE A 96 -4.06 -10.60 6.00
N TYR A 97 -2.96 -10.16 5.41
CA TYR A 97 -1.87 -9.49 6.10
C TYR A 97 -1.91 -8.00 5.74
N LEU A 98 -1.68 -7.15 6.73
CA LEU A 98 -1.75 -5.70 6.60
C LEU A 98 -0.44 -5.13 7.11
N ASN A 99 0.09 -4.14 6.41
CA ASN A 99 1.21 -3.34 6.89
C ASN A 99 0.84 -1.86 6.84
N MET A 100 1.17 -1.11 7.89
CA MET A 100 0.99 0.35 7.90
C MET A 100 2.32 1.03 8.22
N TYR A 101 2.55 2.15 7.55
CA TYR A 101 3.80 2.90 7.63
C TYR A 101 3.56 4.30 8.18
N PHE A 102 4.36 4.65 9.20
CA PHE A 102 4.25 5.90 9.93
C PHE A 102 5.63 6.55 10.08
N SER A 103 5.74 7.80 9.67
CA SER A 103 6.94 8.62 9.83
C SER A 103 6.52 10.06 10.16
N GLU A 104 7.24 10.69 11.09
CA GLU A 104 7.05 12.10 11.37
C GLU A 104 7.77 13.00 10.36
N PHE A 105 7.13 14.13 10.07
CA PHE A 105 7.61 15.11 9.08
C PHE A 105 8.58 16.12 9.68
N ALA A 106 8.47 16.36 10.98
CA ALA A 106 9.30 17.29 11.72
C ALA A 106 9.67 16.70 13.08
N GLU A 107 10.85 17.08 13.56
CA GLU A 107 11.23 16.81 14.93
C GLU A 107 10.28 17.57 15.86
N LEU A 108 9.62 16.85 16.76
CA LEU A 108 8.66 17.43 17.70
C LEU A 108 9.39 17.97 18.93
N ASP A 109 8.93 19.11 19.46
CA ASP A 109 9.34 19.55 20.78
C ASP A 109 8.79 18.56 21.83
N ALA A 110 9.68 17.74 22.39
CA ALA A 110 9.34 16.69 23.35
C ALA A 110 8.63 17.18 24.62
N THR A 111 8.61 18.49 24.90
CA THR A 111 7.92 19.09 26.05
C THR A 111 6.51 19.59 25.75
N THR A 112 6.22 19.95 24.50
CA THR A 112 4.94 20.60 24.12
C THR A 112 4.17 19.85 23.03
N GLN A 113 4.86 19.02 22.24
CA GLN A 113 4.32 18.34 21.09
C GLN A 113 4.43 16.82 21.27
N LYS A 114 3.32 16.15 21.00
CA LYS A 114 3.24 14.69 21.01
C LYS A 114 2.24 14.24 19.95
N ARG A 115 2.66 13.33 19.08
CA ARG A 115 1.76 12.55 18.24
C ARG A 115 1.73 11.12 18.72
N SER A 116 0.56 10.69 19.18
CA SER A 116 0.34 9.33 19.66
C SER A 116 -1.10 8.90 19.37
N PHE A 117 -1.27 7.70 18.82
CA PHE A 117 -2.60 7.20 18.45
C PHE A 117 -2.63 5.68 18.45
N GLN A 118 -3.82 5.11 18.61
CA GLN A 118 -4.08 3.67 18.51
C GLN A 118 -4.61 3.34 17.11
N VAL A 119 -4.34 2.13 16.66
CA VAL A 119 -4.92 1.58 15.43
C VAL A 119 -5.93 0.52 15.83
N LEU A 120 -7.17 0.69 15.39
CA LEU A 120 -8.28 -0.20 15.71
C LEU A 120 -8.78 -0.89 14.44
N MET A 121 -9.14 -2.17 14.57
CA MET A 121 -9.93 -2.92 13.60
C MET A 121 -11.29 -3.24 14.24
N ASP A 122 -12.38 -2.77 13.63
CA ASP A 122 -13.74 -3.01 14.15
C ASP A 122 -13.91 -2.63 15.63
N ASN A 123 -13.28 -1.51 16.03
CA ASN A 123 -13.20 -0.96 17.40
C ASN A 123 -12.33 -1.74 18.39
N GLU A 124 -11.63 -2.78 17.96
CA GLU A 124 -10.67 -3.53 18.78
C GLU A 124 -9.23 -3.11 18.45
N LEU A 125 -8.34 -3.10 19.44
CA LEU A 125 -6.95 -2.70 19.25
C LEU A 125 -6.19 -3.69 18.36
N LEU A 126 -5.50 -3.17 17.33
CA LEU A 126 -4.58 -3.96 16.51
C LEU A 126 -3.19 -4.15 17.13
N SER A 127 -2.82 -3.30 18.09
CA SER A 127 -1.51 -3.34 18.75
C SER A 127 -1.60 -3.05 20.25
N ASP A 128 -0.73 -3.69 21.02
CA ASP A 128 -0.65 -3.51 22.48
C ASP A 128 -0.18 -2.10 22.89
N ARG A 129 0.54 -1.43 22.00
CA ARG A 129 1.10 -0.09 22.22
C ARG A 129 0.56 0.91 21.21
N PRO A 130 0.38 2.18 21.62
CA PRO A 130 0.11 3.26 20.67
C PRO A 130 1.25 3.42 19.67
N VAL A 131 0.87 3.85 18.47
CA VAL A 131 1.76 4.34 17.44
C VAL A 131 2.32 5.70 17.86
N VAL A 132 3.64 5.80 17.86
CA VAL A 132 4.39 7.07 18.00
C VAL A 132 5.33 7.15 16.80
N PRO A 133 4.99 7.90 15.74
CA PRO A 133 5.79 7.92 14.52
C PRO A 133 7.17 8.56 14.77
N PRO A 134 8.27 7.93 14.33
CA PRO A 134 9.62 8.48 14.49
C PRO A 134 9.89 9.57 13.46
N TYR A 135 10.65 10.60 13.85
CA TYR A 135 11.21 11.57 12.90
C TYR A 135 12.49 11.02 12.26
N GLY A 136 12.61 11.15 10.94
CA GLY A 136 13.81 10.72 10.20
C GLY A 136 13.93 9.21 9.96
N ASP A 137 12.96 8.41 10.40
CA ASP A 137 12.85 6.98 10.14
C ASP A 137 11.38 6.59 9.92
N CYS A 138 11.11 5.31 9.68
CA CYS A 138 9.77 4.75 9.52
C CYS A 138 9.47 3.72 10.61
N MET A 139 8.30 3.84 11.23
CA MET A 139 7.74 2.75 11.99
C MET A 139 6.79 1.93 11.12
N GLU A 140 6.98 0.62 11.15
CA GLU A 140 6.17 -0.38 10.47
C GLU A 140 5.23 -1.03 11.50
N LEU A 141 3.94 -1.09 11.19
CA LEU A 141 2.94 -1.78 11.98
C LEU A 141 2.34 -2.96 11.19
N PRO A 142 2.94 -4.15 11.31
CA PRO A 142 2.42 -5.34 10.68
C PRO A 142 1.26 -5.92 11.50
N ALA A 143 0.21 -6.37 10.81
CA ALA A 143 -0.91 -7.07 11.41
C ALA A 143 -1.24 -8.32 10.58
N SER A 144 -1.17 -9.48 11.24
CA SER A 144 -1.39 -10.80 10.65
C SER A 144 -2.61 -11.48 11.24
N ASN A 145 -3.04 -12.60 10.64
CA ASN A 145 -4.20 -13.38 11.08
C ASN A 145 -5.50 -12.57 11.13
N LEU A 146 -5.60 -11.50 10.34
CA LEU A 146 -6.79 -10.68 10.25
C LEU A 146 -7.81 -11.37 9.35
N ILE A 147 -9.06 -11.49 9.79
CA ILE A 147 -10.18 -11.92 8.95
C ILE A 147 -11.06 -10.70 8.71
N VAL A 148 -11.12 -10.23 7.46
CA VAL A 148 -11.83 -9.00 7.11
C VAL A 148 -13.01 -9.28 6.19
N THR A 149 -14.00 -8.41 6.25
CA THR A 149 -15.18 -8.41 5.38
C THR A 149 -15.35 -7.05 4.72
N SER A 150 -16.32 -6.92 3.80
CA SER A 150 -16.73 -5.63 3.26
C SER A 150 -17.25 -4.62 4.30
N LYS A 151 -17.44 -5.04 5.57
CA LYS A 151 -17.84 -4.16 6.69
C LYS A 151 -16.68 -3.81 7.61
N THR A 152 -15.53 -4.45 7.46
CA THR A 152 -14.38 -4.23 8.33
C THR A 152 -13.87 -2.80 8.17
N SER A 153 -13.59 -2.17 9.29
CA SER A 153 -13.08 -0.81 9.37
C SER A 153 -11.75 -0.77 10.09
N PHE A 154 -10.81 0.02 9.57
CA PHE A 154 -9.58 0.36 10.25
C PHE A 154 -9.63 1.84 10.64
N THR A 155 -9.28 2.16 11.89
CA THR A 155 -9.39 3.54 12.40
C THR A 155 -8.15 3.92 13.20
N LEU A 156 -7.61 5.11 12.96
CA LEU A 156 -6.58 5.73 13.80
C LEU A 156 -7.25 6.64 14.82
N VAL A 157 -7.01 6.39 16.11
CA VAL A 157 -7.66 7.09 17.22
C VAL A 157 -6.59 7.78 18.08
N PRO A 158 -6.58 9.12 18.21
CA PRO A 158 -5.59 9.82 19.02
C PRO A 158 -5.67 9.38 20.48
N THR A 159 -4.51 9.23 21.14
CA THR A 159 -4.48 9.02 22.59
C THR A 159 -4.83 10.32 23.31
N TYR A 160 -5.30 10.22 24.56
CA TYR A 160 -5.79 11.36 25.33
C TYR A 160 -4.74 12.48 25.52
N ASP A 161 -3.46 12.12 25.48
CA ASP A 161 -2.31 12.98 25.68
C ASP A 161 -1.63 13.41 24.36
N SER A 162 -2.23 13.06 23.22
CA SER A 162 -1.75 13.53 21.91
C SER A 162 -2.12 14.98 21.70
N THR A 163 -1.13 15.83 21.40
CA THR A 163 -1.34 17.24 21.06
C THR A 163 -1.39 17.46 19.55
N LEU A 164 -1.00 16.44 18.76
CA LEU A 164 -1.07 16.42 17.31
C LEU A 164 -2.05 15.34 16.80
N PRO A 165 -2.71 15.57 15.64
CA PRO A 165 -3.60 14.59 15.01
C PRO A 165 -2.91 13.27 14.66
N PRO A 166 -3.63 12.15 14.48
CA PRO A 166 -3.06 10.97 13.85
C PRO A 166 -2.60 11.28 12.42
N LEU A 167 -1.61 10.53 11.92
CA LEU A 167 -1.22 10.57 10.51
C LEU A 167 -0.95 9.16 9.99
N ILE A 168 -0.91 9.01 8.67
CA ILE A 168 -0.47 7.79 8.01
C ILE A 168 0.22 8.14 6.69
N ASN A 169 1.35 7.47 6.42
CA ASN A 169 2.11 7.69 5.19
C ASN A 169 1.65 6.70 4.12
N ALA A 170 1.56 5.42 4.47
CA ALA A 170 1.20 4.37 3.54
C ALA A 170 0.60 3.14 4.24
N MET A 171 -0.06 2.30 3.45
CA MET A 171 -0.52 0.99 3.88
C MET A 171 -0.39 -0.03 2.74
N GLU A 172 -0.16 -1.28 3.10
CA GLU A 172 -0.15 -2.41 2.17
C GLU A 172 -1.10 -3.48 2.65
N VAL A 173 -1.92 -3.97 1.73
CA VAL A 173 -2.90 -5.02 2.01
C VAL A 173 -2.59 -6.23 1.14
N PHE A 174 -2.39 -7.36 1.79
CA PHE A 174 -2.10 -8.63 1.16
C PHE A 174 -3.24 -9.59 1.47
N TYR A 175 -3.99 -10.02 0.45
CA TYR A 175 -4.97 -11.08 0.64
C TYR A 175 -4.23 -12.38 0.98
N ILE A 176 -4.78 -13.24 1.82
CA ILE A 176 -4.22 -14.58 2.04
C ILE A 176 -5.24 -15.56 1.47
N GLY A 177 -4.83 -16.39 0.51
CA GLY A 177 -5.73 -17.32 -0.16
C GLY A 177 -4.98 -18.55 -0.68
N ASN A 178 -5.71 -19.65 -0.88
CA ASN A 178 -5.17 -20.91 -1.43
C ASN A 178 -4.67 -20.74 -2.88
N LEU A 179 -3.89 -21.72 -3.37
CA LEU A 179 -2.96 -21.57 -4.51
C LEU A 179 -3.60 -20.81 -5.66
N LEU A 180 -2.94 -19.73 -6.11
CA LEU A 180 -3.30 -19.07 -7.35
C LEU A 180 -3.10 -20.08 -8.49
N THR A 181 -4.18 -20.69 -8.97
CA THR A 181 -4.28 -21.12 -10.38
C THR A 181 -4.30 -19.92 -11.31
N VAL A 182 -4.43 -18.72 -10.77
CA VAL A 182 -4.58 -17.48 -11.52
C VAL A 182 -3.34 -16.61 -11.32
N GLY A 183 -2.34 -16.78 -12.19
CA GLY A 183 -1.28 -15.77 -12.36
C GLY A 183 -1.87 -14.38 -12.65
N THR A 184 -1.06 -13.33 -12.47
CA THR A 184 -1.41 -11.92 -12.72
C THR A 184 -2.14 -11.76 -14.08
N ARG A 185 -3.47 -11.63 -14.06
CA ARG A 185 -4.30 -11.69 -15.29
C ARG A 185 -4.28 -10.41 -16.12
N HIS A 186 -3.87 -9.28 -15.54
CA HIS A 186 -4.04 -7.97 -16.17
C HIS A 186 -2.75 -7.15 -16.08
N LEU A 187 -1.96 -7.19 -17.17
CA LEU A 187 -0.84 -6.29 -17.41
C LEU A 187 -1.17 -5.26 -18.49
N SER A 188 -2.45 -5.08 -18.83
CA SER A 188 -2.88 -4.15 -19.88
C SER A 188 -2.89 -2.70 -19.42
N SER A 189 -2.60 -1.77 -20.33
CA SER A 189 -2.73 -0.31 -20.11
C SER A 189 -1.80 0.30 -19.07
N PHE A 190 -0.58 -0.21 -18.94
CA PHE A 190 0.43 0.30 -17.99
C PHE A 190 1.59 1.04 -18.67
N ASP A 191 1.47 1.38 -19.95
CA ASP A 191 2.52 2.01 -20.76
C ASP A 191 3.87 1.26 -20.68
N LEU A 192 3.82 -0.07 -20.51
CA LEU A 192 5.03 -0.89 -20.40
C LEU A 192 5.80 -0.84 -21.71
N THR A 193 7.12 -0.62 -21.62
CA THR A 193 8.03 -0.53 -22.77
C THR A 193 9.08 -1.64 -22.72
N GLY A 194 9.83 -1.81 -23.81
CA GLY A 194 10.89 -2.81 -23.90
C GLY A 194 10.42 -4.17 -24.40
N VAL A 195 11.08 -5.23 -23.92
CA VAL A 195 10.86 -6.62 -24.35
C VAL A 195 10.06 -7.36 -23.30
N VAL A 196 9.05 -8.13 -23.72
CA VAL A 196 8.31 -9.02 -22.83
C VAL A 196 9.25 -10.16 -22.38
N PRO A 197 9.50 -10.35 -21.07
CA PRO A 197 10.31 -11.46 -20.58
C PRO A 197 9.71 -12.83 -20.91
N ASP A 198 10.54 -13.86 -20.95
CA ASP A 198 10.06 -15.23 -21.13
C ASP A 198 9.49 -15.79 -19.81
N PHE A 199 8.17 -15.88 -19.73
CA PHE A 199 7.44 -16.48 -18.61
C PHE A 199 7.05 -17.96 -18.84
N SER A 200 7.66 -18.64 -19.81
CA SER A 200 7.29 -20.02 -20.17
C SER A 200 7.40 -21.02 -19.02
N THR A 201 8.27 -20.75 -18.04
CA THR A 201 8.48 -21.56 -16.83
C THR A 201 7.40 -21.37 -15.75
N MET A 202 6.48 -20.40 -15.92
CA MET A 202 5.41 -20.14 -14.94
C MET A 202 4.21 -21.06 -15.16
N ASP A 203 4.24 -22.26 -14.58
CA ASP A 203 3.21 -23.29 -14.80
C ASP A 203 1.80 -22.93 -14.30
N ALA A 204 1.67 -21.94 -13.41
CA ALA A 204 0.38 -21.43 -12.93
C ALA A 204 -0.20 -20.28 -13.80
N LEU A 205 0.46 -19.92 -14.89
CA LEU A 205 0.02 -18.80 -15.74
C LEU A 205 -1.07 -19.28 -16.72
N GLU A 206 -2.33 -18.95 -16.41
CA GLU A 206 -3.50 -19.30 -17.24
C GLU A 206 -3.94 -18.18 -18.19
N THR A 207 -3.74 -16.92 -17.83
CA THR A 207 -4.17 -15.77 -18.64
C THR A 207 -3.20 -14.63 -18.46
N MET A 208 -2.80 -14.01 -19.56
CA MET A 208 -1.91 -12.84 -19.57
C MET A 208 -2.44 -11.86 -20.60
N ASN A 209 -2.89 -10.68 -20.14
CA ASN A 209 -3.32 -9.61 -21.02
C ASN A 209 -2.21 -8.55 -21.13
N LEU A 210 -1.62 -8.40 -22.32
CA LEU A 210 -0.55 -7.45 -22.64
C LEU A 210 -1.05 -6.25 -23.47
N ALA A 211 -2.34 -6.18 -23.77
CA ALA A 211 -2.92 -5.15 -24.62
C ALA A 211 -2.70 -3.73 -24.08
N SER A 212 -2.71 -2.73 -24.97
CA SER A 212 -2.57 -1.31 -24.62
C SER A 212 -1.27 -0.97 -23.87
N ASN A 213 -0.17 -1.62 -24.22
CA ASN A 213 1.18 -1.25 -23.77
C ASN A 213 2.03 -0.73 -24.94
N GLN A 214 3.27 -0.33 -24.66
CA GLN A 214 4.22 0.27 -25.60
C GLN A 214 5.45 -0.64 -25.82
N PHE A 215 5.27 -1.97 -25.77
CA PHE A 215 6.35 -2.92 -26.00
C PHE A 215 6.95 -2.74 -27.39
N SER A 216 8.27 -2.69 -27.47
CA SER A 216 9.01 -2.41 -28.70
C SER A 216 9.45 -3.67 -29.46
N ALA A 217 9.27 -4.85 -28.84
CA ALA A 217 9.64 -6.14 -29.38
C ALA A 217 8.43 -7.10 -29.43
N PRO A 218 8.45 -8.08 -30.34
CA PRO A 218 7.39 -9.09 -30.40
C PRO A 218 7.32 -9.93 -29.12
N ILE A 219 6.12 -10.45 -28.84
CA ILE A 219 5.89 -11.37 -27.73
C ILE A 219 6.71 -12.65 -27.96
N PRO A 220 7.45 -13.16 -26.95
CA PRO A 220 8.21 -14.39 -27.06
C PRO A 220 7.37 -15.58 -27.55
N ASP A 221 7.92 -16.30 -28.51
CA ASP A 221 7.36 -17.55 -29.07
C ASP A 221 7.06 -18.62 -28.01
N SER A 222 7.81 -18.60 -26.91
CA SER A 222 7.66 -19.51 -25.79
C SER A 222 6.32 -19.31 -25.06
N LEU A 223 5.81 -18.08 -25.02
CA LEU A 223 4.51 -17.74 -24.43
C LEU A 223 3.36 -18.10 -25.37
N SER A 224 3.50 -17.84 -26.67
CA SER A 224 2.48 -18.21 -27.65
C SER A 224 2.27 -19.72 -27.78
N LYS A 225 3.29 -20.51 -27.42
CA LYS A 225 3.27 -21.98 -27.46
C LYS A 225 2.98 -22.62 -26.09
N LYS A 226 2.77 -21.83 -25.03
CA LYS A 226 2.51 -22.38 -23.70
C LYS A 226 1.09 -22.95 -23.61
N ASN A 227 1.01 -24.26 -23.39
CA ASN A 227 -0.27 -24.94 -23.21
C ASN A 227 -1.03 -24.39 -21.99
N GLY A 228 -2.31 -24.08 -22.18
CA GLY A 228 -3.18 -23.57 -21.12
C GLY A 228 -3.08 -22.06 -20.86
N LEU A 229 -2.18 -21.35 -21.55
CA LEU A 229 -2.09 -19.89 -21.47
C LEU A 229 -3.05 -19.23 -22.46
N ASN A 230 -3.95 -18.40 -21.95
CA ASN A 230 -4.74 -17.46 -22.73
C ASN A 230 -4.04 -16.10 -22.82
N LEU A 231 -3.35 -15.85 -23.93
CA LEU A 231 -2.68 -14.58 -24.20
C LEU A 231 -3.66 -13.61 -24.86
N VAL A 232 -3.87 -12.43 -24.24
CA VAL A 232 -4.83 -11.40 -24.66
C VAL A 232 -4.12 -10.09 -24.98
#